data_AF-K5VXD4-F1
#
_entry.id   AF-K5VXD4-F1
#
_cell.length_a   1.000
_cell.length_b   1.000
_cell.length_c   1.000
_cell.angle_alpha   90.00
_cell.angle_beta   90.00
_cell.angle_gamma   90.00
#
_symmetry.space_group_name_H-M   'P 1'
#
loop_
_entity.id
_entity.type
_entity.pdbx_description
1 polymer ?
#
loop_
_entity_poly.entity_id
_entity_poly.type
_entity_poly.pdbx_seq_one_letter_code
_entity_poly.pdbx_strand_id
1 'polypeptide(L)'
;MEPEQEREDVPRVAVDSLHDWARIRRSYADAARAQLEARLADSRRTPAEQERLKAALDTFIERTFEMCRPNLRVNGRNFEELDADEQGALSFLPLGGIEPFDEGLDRHIWSLSDQRLQWDGEIARKRREKPAEVQRLMQELLDTQRAVDDTEAEEYAAIVADEDESSLEPDLPEEIYAAVEDTARRTFALVDELQQSVRLQHERSERLKVATAEIKNLKP
;
A
#
# COMPACT_ATOMS: atom_id res chain seq x y z
N MET A 1 27.77 -20.54 22.03
CA MET A 1 27.02 -19.66 21.12
C MET A 1 26.25 -20.60 20.22
N GLU A 2 24.94 -20.77 20.30
CA GLU A 2 23.85 -19.83 20.62
C GLU A 2 22.66 -20.59 21.27
N PRO A 3 22.09 -20.11 22.39
CA PRO A 3 20.84 -20.65 22.94
C PRO A 3 19.62 -19.74 22.76
N GLU A 4 19.64 -18.78 21.82
CA GLU A 4 18.58 -17.76 21.71
C GLU A 4 17.41 -18.17 20.79
N GLN A 5 17.62 -19.08 19.83
CA GLN A 5 16.59 -19.47 18.86
C GLN A 5 15.52 -20.44 19.39
N GLU A 6 15.76 -21.18 20.48
CA GLU A 6 14.77 -22.11 21.04
C GLU A 6 13.73 -21.44 21.97
N ARG A 7 13.88 -20.14 22.26
CA ARG A 7 12.96 -19.41 23.17
C ARG A 7 11.70 -18.87 22.51
N GLU A 8 11.56 -19.00 21.19
CA GLU A 8 10.40 -18.48 20.45
C GLU A 8 9.18 -19.41 20.47
N ASP A 9 9.36 -20.71 20.79
CA ASP A 9 8.29 -21.72 20.77
C ASP A 9 7.49 -21.86 22.09
N VAL A 10 7.88 -21.14 23.15
CA VAL A 10 7.14 -21.19 24.42
C VAL A 10 6.02 -20.13 24.40
N PRO A 11 4.74 -20.53 24.59
CA PRO A 11 3.63 -19.59 24.60
C PRO A 11 3.79 -18.57 25.74
N ARG A 12 4.03 -17.31 25.38
CA ARG A 12 4.10 -16.18 26.32
C ARG A 12 2.72 -15.63 26.62
N VAL A 13 2.52 -15.13 27.83
CA VAL A 13 1.24 -14.52 28.25
C VAL A 13 1.15 -13.12 27.63
N ALA A 14 0.09 -12.88 26.85
CA ALA A 14 -0.20 -11.58 26.28
C ALA A 14 -1.10 -10.76 27.21
N VAL A 15 -0.78 -9.49 27.38
CA VAL A 15 -1.56 -8.50 28.13
C VAL A 15 -1.82 -7.29 27.22
N ASP A 16 -3.06 -6.81 27.21
CA ASP A 16 -3.50 -5.74 26.30
C ASP A 16 -2.98 -4.34 26.72
N SER A 17 -2.59 -4.15 27.97
CA SER A 17 -2.07 -2.85 28.43
C SER A 17 -1.12 -2.99 29.62
N LEU A 18 -0.12 -2.10 29.69
CA LEU A 18 0.71 -1.92 30.88
C LEU A 18 -0.13 -1.58 32.11
N HIS A 19 -1.24 -0.86 31.92
CA HIS A 19 -2.16 -0.54 33.00
C HIS A 19 -2.86 -1.79 33.56
N ASP A 20 -3.21 -2.74 32.69
CA ASP A 20 -3.82 -4.00 33.13
C ASP A 20 -2.82 -4.85 33.92
N TRP A 21 -1.56 -4.87 33.48
CA TRP A 21 -0.49 -5.53 34.23
C TRP A 21 -0.27 -4.90 35.61
N ALA A 22 -0.25 -3.56 35.70
CA ALA A 22 -0.17 -2.83 36.97
C ALA A 22 -1.35 -3.15 37.88
N ARG A 23 -2.57 -3.22 37.31
CA ARG A 23 -3.80 -3.54 38.03
C ARG A 23 -3.76 -4.97 38.59
N ILE A 24 -3.31 -5.95 37.81
CA ILE A 24 -3.15 -7.34 38.25
C ILE A 24 -2.16 -7.41 39.42
N ARG A 25 -1.00 -6.76 39.29
CA ARG A 25 0.00 -6.72 40.36
C ARG A 25 -0.55 -6.11 41.64
N ARG A 26 -1.27 -4.98 41.54
CA ARG A 26 -1.89 -4.32 42.68
C ARG A 26 -2.96 -5.20 43.32
N SER A 27 -3.88 -5.76 42.54
CA SER A 27 -4.95 -6.62 43.05
C SER A 27 -4.39 -7.87 43.75
N TYR A 28 -3.33 -8.47 43.20
CA TYR A 28 -2.65 -9.59 43.84
C TYR A 28 -1.99 -9.18 45.16
N ALA A 29 -1.26 -8.06 45.18
CA ALA A 29 -0.61 -7.56 46.39
C ALA A 29 -1.63 -7.24 47.50
N ASP A 30 -2.73 -6.59 47.15
CA ASP A 30 -3.80 -6.24 48.07
C ASP A 30 -4.47 -7.50 48.64
N ALA A 31 -4.76 -8.50 47.80
CA ALA A 31 -5.33 -9.78 48.24
C ALA A 31 -4.36 -10.57 49.14
N ALA A 32 -3.08 -10.62 48.78
CA ALA A 32 -2.06 -11.31 49.55
C ALA A 32 -1.84 -10.66 50.93
N ARG A 33 -1.81 -9.33 50.99
CA ARG A 33 -1.71 -8.57 52.26
C ARG A 33 -2.96 -8.78 53.11
N ALA A 34 -4.16 -8.69 52.53
CA ALA A 34 -5.39 -8.93 53.26
C ALA A 34 -5.45 -10.34 53.87
N GLN A 35 -4.99 -11.35 53.12
CA GLN A 35 -4.93 -12.73 53.61
C GLN A 35 -3.89 -12.91 54.72
N LEU A 36 -2.73 -12.25 54.62
CA LEU A 36 -1.74 -12.24 55.68
C LEU A 36 -2.29 -11.57 56.95
N GLU A 37 -2.95 -10.42 56.81
CA GLU A 37 -3.53 -9.68 57.94
C GLU A 37 -4.63 -10.48 58.66
N ALA A 38 -5.50 -11.17 57.91
CA ALA A 38 -6.48 -12.08 58.49
C ALA A 38 -5.82 -13.20 59.32
N ARG A 39 -4.71 -13.78 58.82
CA ARG A 39 -3.95 -14.82 59.54
C ARG A 39 -3.18 -14.27 60.74
N LEU A 40 -2.74 -13.02 60.67
CA LEU A 40 -2.02 -12.37 61.75
C LEU A 40 -2.96 -11.96 62.89
N ALA A 41 -4.20 -11.57 62.59
CA ALA A 41 -5.22 -11.22 63.57
C ALA A 41 -5.53 -12.38 64.54
N ASP A 42 -5.51 -13.63 64.06
CA ASP A 42 -5.74 -14.83 64.86
C ASP A 42 -4.48 -15.33 65.60
N SER A 43 -3.31 -14.68 65.39
CA SER A 43 -2.03 -15.17 65.88
C SER A 43 -1.50 -14.36 67.08
N ARG A 44 -0.92 -15.02 68.07
CA ARG A 44 -0.24 -14.38 69.22
C ARG A 44 1.20 -13.92 68.91
N ARG A 45 1.45 -13.41 67.69
CA ARG A 45 2.80 -12.97 67.27
C ARG A 45 3.10 -11.55 67.75
N THR A 46 4.38 -11.28 68.01
CA THR A 46 4.83 -9.93 68.40
C THR A 46 4.76 -8.97 67.20
N PRO A 47 4.56 -7.65 67.42
CA PRO A 47 4.46 -6.67 66.32
C PRO A 47 5.72 -6.67 65.43
N ALA A 48 6.91 -6.87 66.01
CA ALA A 48 8.16 -6.96 65.24
C ALA A 48 8.21 -8.17 64.30
N GLU A 49 7.62 -9.31 64.69
CA GLU A 49 7.51 -10.48 63.81
C GLU A 49 6.48 -10.26 62.69
N GLN A 50 5.41 -9.52 62.98
CA GLN A 50 4.39 -9.16 61.98
C GLN A 50 4.99 -8.26 60.89
N GLU A 51 5.78 -7.25 61.27
CA GLU A 51 6.47 -6.38 60.30
C GLU A 51 7.46 -7.15 59.43
N ARG A 52 8.24 -8.07 60.02
CA ARG A 52 9.16 -8.93 59.26
C ARG A 52 8.42 -9.80 58.23
N LEU A 53 7.25 -10.33 58.57
CA LEU A 53 6.42 -11.12 57.66
C LEU A 53 5.84 -10.27 56.53
N LYS A 54 5.38 -9.05 56.83
CA LYS A 54 4.90 -8.11 55.81
C LYS A 54 6.01 -7.76 54.82
N ALA A 55 7.20 -7.41 55.32
CA ALA A 55 8.36 -7.14 54.47
C ALA A 55 8.76 -8.35 53.62
N ALA A 56 8.78 -9.55 54.20
CA ALA A 56 9.08 -10.79 53.46
C ALA A 56 8.02 -11.10 52.39
N LEU A 57 6.75 -10.80 52.66
CA LEU A 57 5.66 -10.94 51.68
C LEU A 57 5.84 -9.96 50.52
N ASP A 58 6.16 -8.70 50.80
CA ASP A 58 6.40 -7.70 49.76
C ASP A 58 7.58 -8.10 48.86
N THR A 59 8.69 -8.55 49.45
CA THR A 59 9.83 -9.10 48.67
C THR A 59 9.44 -10.34 47.86
N PHE A 60 8.60 -11.22 48.40
CA PHE A 60 8.10 -12.38 47.68
C PHE A 60 7.25 -11.95 46.48
N ILE A 61 6.33 -11.01 46.66
CA ILE A 61 5.49 -10.47 45.58
C ILE A 61 6.39 -9.88 44.49
N GLU A 62 7.32 -9.00 44.85
CA GLU A 62 8.25 -8.37 43.90
C GLU A 62 9.01 -9.40 43.07
N ARG A 63 9.62 -10.38 43.74
CA ARG A 63 10.38 -11.44 43.07
C ARG A 63 9.51 -12.29 42.16
N THR A 64 8.27 -12.56 42.54
CA THR A 64 7.33 -13.34 41.72
C THR A 64 7.03 -12.61 40.42
N PHE A 65 6.72 -11.30 40.51
CA PHE A 65 6.46 -10.48 39.33
C PHE A 65 7.71 -10.25 38.47
N GLU A 66 8.89 -10.20 39.08
CA GLU A 66 10.17 -10.15 38.36
C GLU A 66 10.41 -11.43 37.54
N MET A 67 10.15 -12.61 38.12
CA MET A 67 10.24 -13.89 37.38
C MET A 67 9.22 -14.01 36.24
N CYS A 68 8.10 -13.30 36.31
CA CYS A 68 7.09 -13.28 35.25
C CYS A 68 7.47 -12.41 34.05
N ARG A 69 8.36 -11.41 34.22
CA ARG A 69 8.75 -10.46 33.16
C ARG A 69 9.19 -11.11 31.83
N PRO A 70 10.11 -12.09 31.79
CA PRO A 70 10.59 -12.67 30.52
C PRO A 70 9.49 -13.42 29.75
N ASN A 71 8.40 -13.80 30.43
CA ASN A 71 7.31 -14.59 29.85
C ASN A 71 6.10 -13.74 29.43
N LEU A 72 6.23 -12.41 29.47
CA LEU A 72 5.12 -11.49 29.25
C LEU A 72 5.27 -10.71 27.95
N ARG A 73 4.17 -10.54 27.23
CA ARG A 73 4.04 -9.67 26.06
C ARG A 73 2.99 -8.60 26.33
N VAL A 74 3.31 -7.34 26.03
CA VAL A 74 2.34 -6.23 26.15
C VAL A 74 2.14 -5.63 24.78
N ASN A 75 0.89 -5.59 24.31
CA ASN A 75 0.56 -5.05 22.99
C ASN A 75 1.39 -5.65 21.84
N GLY A 76 1.67 -6.95 21.92
CA GLY A 76 2.45 -7.67 20.90
C GLY A 76 3.96 -7.46 20.96
N ARG A 77 4.47 -6.62 21.88
CA ARG A 77 5.92 -6.45 22.13
C ARG A 77 6.36 -7.26 23.33
N ASN A 78 7.62 -7.71 23.34
CA ASN A 78 8.20 -8.39 24.50
C ASN A 78 8.38 -7.39 25.64
N PHE A 79 8.13 -7.82 26.88
CA PHE A 79 8.23 -6.92 28.03
C PHE A 79 9.65 -6.38 28.27
N GLU A 80 10.68 -7.12 27.84
CA GLU A 80 12.09 -6.72 27.96
C GLU A 80 12.49 -5.60 26.97
N GLU A 81 11.72 -5.42 25.90
CA GLU A 81 11.96 -4.40 24.86
C GLU A 81 11.24 -3.07 25.14
N LEU A 82 10.40 -3.02 26.18
CA LEU A 82 9.74 -1.79 26.60
C LEU A 82 10.77 -0.91 27.32
N ASP A 83 10.86 0.37 26.96
CA ASP A 83 11.87 1.28 27.50
C ASP A 83 11.80 1.37 29.03
N ALA A 84 12.96 1.56 29.66
CA ALA A 84 13.09 1.66 31.12
C ALA A 84 12.22 2.78 31.73
N ASP A 85 11.87 3.79 30.93
CA ASP A 85 10.99 4.90 31.31
C ASP A 85 9.51 4.47 31.40
N GLU A 86 9.04 3.60 30.50
CA GLU A 86 7.69 3.01 30.57
C GLU A 86 7.59 1.99 31.72
N GLN A 87 8.68 1.28 32.02
CA GLN A 87 8.77 0.38 33.17
C GLN A 87 8.90 1.16 34.51
N GLY A 88 9.50 2.36 34.48
CA GLY A 88 9.65 3.25 35.64
C GLY A 88 8.33 3.85 36.12
N ALA A 89 7.39 4.08 35.21
CA ALA A 89 6.01 4.51 35.52
C ALA A 89 5.21 3.45 36.33
N LEU A 90 5.69 2.21 36.42
CA LEU A 90 5.13 1.13 37.25
C LEU A 90 5.72 1.06 38.67
N SER A 91 6.59 1.99 39.05
CA SER A 91 7.18 2.06 40.40
C SER A 91 6.14 2.50 41.44
N PHE A 92 6.07 1.75 42.54
CA PHE A 92 5.06 1.78 43.60
C PHE A 92 5.04 3.07 44.47
N LEU A 93 5.88 4.08 44.17
CA LEU A 93 5.93 5.31 44.95
C LEU A 93 5.09 6.43 44.32
N PRO A 94 4.20 7.10 45.08
CA PRO A 94 3.25 8.09 44.57
C PRO A 94 3.88 9.48 44.34
N LEU A 95 5.15 9.56 43.92
CA LEU A 95 5.86 10.83 43.72
C LEU A 95 6.23 11.15 42.26
N GLY A 96 5.69 10.42 41.29
CA GLY A 96 5.94 10.62 39.85
C GLY A 96 4.70 10.47 38.96
N GLY A 97 3.50 10.69 39.50
CA GLY A 97 2.21 10.44 38.82
C GLY A 97 1.80 11.48 37.77
N ILE A 98 2.73 12.25 37.20
CA ILE A 98 2.46 13.10 36.06
C ILE A 98 3.24 12.49 34.90
N GLU A 99 2.51 11.86 33.98
CA GLU A 99 3.03 11.47 32.67
C GLU A 99 3.82 12.68 32.11
N PRO A 100 5.13 12.54 31.85
CA PRO A 100 5.92 13.65 31.35
C PRO A 100 5.33 14.12 30.03
N PHE A 101 5.16 15.43 29.88
CA PHE A 101 4.55 16.00 28.69
C PHE A 101 5.39 15.64 27.45
N ASP A 102 4.84 14.81 26.58
CA ASP A 102 5.46 14.47 25.32
C ASP A 102 5.29 15.63 24.33
N GLU A 103 6.26 16.55 24.35
CA GLU A 103 6.33 17.68 23.42
C GLU A 103 6.35 17.24 21.95
N GLY A 104 6.85 16.04 21.67
CA GLY A 104 6.88 15.47 20.32
C GLY A 104 5.47 15.13 19.84
N LEU A 105 4.71 14.44 20.71
CA LEU A 105 3.30 14.14 20.48
C LEU A 105 2.48 15.42 20.34
N ASP A 106 2.68 16.41 21.21
CA ASP A 106 1.96 17.68 21.13
C ASP A 106 2.26 18.38 19.79
N ARG A 107 3.53 18.58 19.43
CA ARG A 107 3.90 19.16 18.12
C ARG A 107 3.28 18.40 16.95
N HIS A 108 3.18 17.07 17.06
CA HIS A 108 2.52 16.26 16.04
C HIS A 108 1.01 16.52 15.98
N ILE A 109 0.33 16.61 17.12
CA ILE A 109 -1.10 16.95 17.20
C ILE A 109 -1.35 18.34 16.57
N TRP A 110 -0.52 19.33 16.87
CA TRP A 110 -0.61 20.66 16.28
C TRP A 110 -0.40 20.63 14.77
N SER A 111 0.62 19.90 14.30
CA SER A 111 0.90 19.74 12.88
C SER A 111 -0.25 19.06 12.13
N LEU A 112 -0.81 17.98 12.69
CA LEU A 112 -1.95 17.28 12.11
C LEU A 112 -3.22 18.14 12.10
N SER A 113 -3.44 18.94 13.14
CA SER A 113 -4.57 19.86 13.20
C SER A 113 -4.47 20.94 12.12
N ASP A 114 -3.27 21.48 11.89
CA ASP A 114 -3.03 22.47 10.82
C ASP A 114 -3.24 21.86 9.44
N GLN A 115 -2.68 20.66 9.20
CA GLN A 115 -2.90 19.92 7.95
C GLN A 115 -4.39 19.66 7.70
N ARG A 116 -5.12 19.22 8.73
CA ARG A 116 -6.57 19.00 8.62
C ARG A 116 -7.30 20.28 8.20
N LEU A 117 -6.97 21.42 8.80
CA LEU A 117 -7.58 22.70 8.45
C LEU A 117 -7.28 23.11 7.01
N GLN A 118 -6.04 22.89 6.55
CA GLN A 118 -5.66 23.14 5.16
C GLN A 118 -6.47 22.26 4.19
N TRP A 119 -6.58 20.96 4.48
CA TRP A 119 -7.37 20.03 3.67
C TRP A 119 -8.86 20.40 3.63
N ASP A 120 -9.44 20.77 4.77
CA ASP A 120 -10.84 21.21 4.84
C ASP A 120 -11.06 22.46 3.97
N GLY A 121 -10.11 23.40 4.00
CA GLY A 121 -10.11 24.58 3.12
C GLY A 121 -10.00 24.23 1.64
N GLU A 122 -9.09 23.34 1.27
CA GLU A 122 -8.95 22.89 -0.11
C GLU A 122 -10.19 22.16 -0.63
N ILE A 123 -10.79 21.30 0.18
CA ILE A 123 -12.00 20.56 -0.18
C ILE A 123 -13.15 21.54 -0.36
N ALA A 124 -13.32 22.51 0.54
CA ALA A 124 -14.35 23.53 0.41
C ALA A 124 -14.18 24.36 -0.87
N ARG A 125 -12.95 24.75 -1.21
CA ARG A 125 -12.63 25.45 -2.46
C ARG A 125 -12.96 24.59 -3.68
N LYS A 126 -12.46 23.35 -3.73
CA LYS A 126 -12.72 22.42 -4.84
C LYS A 126 -14.21 22.15 -5.02
N ARG A 127 -14.98 22.00 -3.94
CA ARG A 127 -16.45 21.83 -3.99
C ARG A 127 -17.18 23.02 -4.60
N ARG A 128 -16.64 24.24 -4.49
CA ARG A 128 -17.24 25.44 -5.09
C ARG A 128 -16.82 25.62 -6.55
N GLU A 129 -15.55 25.41 -6.86
CA GLU A 129 -14.97 25.76 -8.17
C GLU A 129 -15.09 24.62 -9.19
N LYS A 130 -14.81 23.38 -8.79
CA LYS A 130 -14.72 22.25 -9.72
C LYS A 130 -16.03 21.90 -10.43
N PRO A 131 -17.21 21.93 -9.78
CA PRO A 131 -18.46 21.65 -10.48
C PRO A 131 -18.74 22.65 -11.62
N ALA A 132 -18.47 23.93 -11.39
CA ALA A 132 -18.67 24.97 -12.42
C ALA A 132 -17.67 24.82 -13.57
N GLU A 133 -16.40 24.50 -13.27
CA GLU A 133 -15.37 24.22 -14.29
C GLU A 133 -15.74 23.01 -15.15
N VAL A 134 -16.19 21.92 -14.52
CA VAL A 134 -16.61 20.69 -15.22
C VAL A 134 -17.86 20.97 -16.07
N GLN A 135 -18.84 21.70 -15.54
CA GLN A 135 -20.04 22.08 -16.30
C GLN A 135 -19.66 22.87 -17.56
N ARG A 136 -18.78 23.86 -17.44
CA ARG A 136 -18.31 24.67 -18.59
C ARG A 136 -17.65 23.79 -19.65
N LEU A 137 -16.75 22.89 -19.24
CA LEU A 137 -16.06 21.97 -20.15
C LEU A 137 -17.03 21.01 -20.85
N MET A 138 -18.04 20.49 -20.13
CA MET A 138 -19.05 19.63 -20.72
C MET A 138 -19.93 20.36 -21.72
N GLN A 139 -20.30 21.62 -21.43
CA GLN A 139 -21.05 22.44 -22.38
C GLN A 139 -20.25 22.69 -23.65
N GLU A 140 -18.98 23.08 -23.53
CA GLU A 140 -18.07 23.29 -24.65
C GLU A 140 -17.93 22.03 -25.54
N LEU A 141 -17.86 20.84 -24.92
CA LEU A 141 -17.80 19.57 -25.63
C LEU A 141 -19.12 19.24 -26.36
N LEU A 142 -20.26 19.49 -25.73
CA LEU A 142 -21.56 19.29 -26.36
C LEU A 142 -21.81 20.26 -27.51
N ASP A 143 -21.38 21.52 -27.37
CA ASP A 143 -21.55 22.53 -28.41
C ASP A 143 -20.64 22.24 -29.61
N THR A 144 -19.41 21.77 -29.37
CA THR A 144 -18.51 21.31 -30.44
C THR A 144 -19.05 20.08 -31.15
N GLN A 145 -19.62 19.11 -30.41
CA GLN A 145 -20.25 17.95 -31.02
C GLN A 145 -21.44 18.34 -31.89
N ARG A 146 -22.33 19.22 -31.39
CA ARG A 146 -23.46 19.71 -32.18
C ARG A 146 -23.02 20.40 -33.47
N ALA A 147 -21.97 21.22 -33.40
CA ALA A 147 -21.43 21.87 -34.59
C ALA A 147 -20.93 20.85 -35.63
N VAL A 148 -20.30 19.75 -35.19
CA VAL A 148 -19.89 18.66 -36.09
C VAL A 148 -21.10 17.94 -36.67
N ASP A 149 -22.06 17.55 -35.82
CA ASP A 149 -23.28 16.85 -36.25
C ASP A 149 -24.06 17.70 -37.28
N ASP A 150 -24.15 19.02 -37.07
CA ASP A 150 -24.80 19.95 -38.00
C ASP A 150 -24.04 20.03 -39.33
N THR A 151 -22.70 20.10 -39.32
CA THR A 151 -21.90 20.09 -40.55
C THR A 151 -22.01 18.76 -41.31
N GLU A 152 -21.99 17.63 -40.60
CA GLU A 152 -22.17 16.32 -41.22
C GLU A 152 -23.58 16.21 -41.83
N ALA A 153 -24.61 16.66 -41.12
CA ALA A 153 -25.98 16.66 -41.65
C ALA A 153 -26.13 17.52 -42.91
N GLU A 154 -25.46 18.68 -42.96
CA GLU A 154 -25.40 19.52 -44.17
C GLU A 154 -24.67 18.82 -45.32
N GLU A 155 -23.53 18.16 -45.06
CA GLU A 155 -22.79 17.40 -46.06
C GLU A 155 -23.60 16.19 -46.59
N TYR A 156 -24.22 15.42 -45.70
CA TYR A 156 -25.11 14.32 -46.09
C TYR A 156 -26.32 14.81 -46.88
N ALA A 157 -26.94 15.92 -46.48
CA ALA A 157 -28.05 16.50 -47.22
C ALA A 157 -27.62 16.98 -48.62
N ALA A 158 -26.41 17.52 -48.76
CA ALA A 158 -25.85 17.90 -50.05
C ALA A 158 -25.60 16.68 -50.96
N ILE A 159 -25.07 15.59 -50.42
CA ILE A 159 -24.85 14.34 -51.17
C ILE A 159 -26.19 13.73 -51.61
N VAL A 160 -27.17 13.64 -50.70
CA VAL A 160 -28.50 13.07 -51.00
C VAL A 160 -29.29 13.96 -51.97
N ALA A 161 -29.11 15.28 -51.93
CA ALA A 161 -29.73 16.19 -52.90
C ALA A 161 -29.09 16.12 -54.29
N ASP A 162 -27.83 15.72 -54.40
CA ASP A 162 -27.14 15.46 -55.67
C ASP A 162 -27.42 14.04 -56.19
N GLU A 163 -27.88 13.12 -55.33
CA GLU A 163 -28.46 11.81 -55.66
C GLU A 163 -29.94 11.92 -56.11
N ASP A 164 -30.25 12.87 -56.97
CA ASP A 164 -31.54 12.91 -57.69
C ASP A 164 -31.55 11.78 -58.75
N GLU A 165 -31.89 10.56 -58.29
CA GLU A 165 -32.48 9.38 -58.95
C GLU A 165 -32.05 8.99 -60.39
N SER A 166 -30.94 9.53 -60.91
CA SER A 166 -30.50 9.37 -62.31
C SER A 166 -29.02 9.02 -62.50
N SER A 167 -28.25 8.94 -61.41
CA SER A 167 -26.82 8.61 -61.42
C SER A 167 -26.54 7.23 -60.80
N LEU A 168 -27.32 6.21 -61.17
CA LEU A 168 -26.75 4.86 -61.17
C LEU A 168 -25.62 4.89 -62.20
N GLU A 169 -24.37 5.03 -61.73
CA GLU A 169 -23.20 4.89 -62.59
C GLU A 169 -23.37 3.63 -63.43
N PRO A 170 -23.22 3.69 -64.76
CA PRO A 170 -23.34 2.51 -65.58
C PRO A 170 -22.29 1.51 -65.11
N ASP A 171 -22.75 0.29 -64.78
CA ASP A 171 -21.88 -0.80 -64.37
C ASP A 171 -20.70 -0.90 -65.34
N LEU A 172 -19.50 -1.03 -64.80
CA LEU A 172 -18.29 -0.99 -65.61
C LEU A 172 -18.34 -2.13 -66.65
N PRO A 173 -17.87 -1.89 -67.89
CA PRO A 173 -17.79 -2.95 -68.89
C PRO A 173 -17.07 -4.18 -68.34
N GLU A 174 -17.57 -5.38 -68.64
CA GLU A 174 -17.02 -6.67 -68.17
C GLU A 174 -15.52 -6.82 -68.49
N GLU A 175 -15.05 -6.18 -69.56
CA GLU A 175 -13.63 -6.11 -69.96
C GLU A 175 -12.74 -5.42 -68.91
N ILE A 176 -13.26 -4.42 -68.19
CA ILE A 176 -12.51 -3.72 -67.14
C ILE A 176 -12.38 -4.62 -65.92
N TYR A 177 -13.43 -5.34 -65.54
CA TYR A 177 -13.36 -6.31 -64.45
C TYR A 177 -12.36 -7.43 -64.76
N ALA A 178 -12.36 -7.95 -65.99
CA ALA A 178 -11.38 -8.93 -66.44
C ALA A 178 -9.93 -8.37 -66.39
N ALA A 179 -9.73 -7.11 -66.79
CA ALA A 179 -8.43 -6.45 -66.70
C ALA A 179 -7.97 -6.24 -65.25
N VAL A 180 -8.88 -5.90 -64.34
CA VAL A 180 -8.59 -5.78 -62.90
C VAL A 180 -8.21 -7.13 -62.31
N GLU A 181 -8.93 -8.20 -62.66
CA GLU A 181 -8.58 -9.55 -62.21
C GLU A 181 -7.22 -10.00 -62.74
N ASP A 182 -6.94 -9.74 -64.01
CA ASP A 182 -5.64 -10.06 -64.62
C ASP A 182 -4.49 -9.28 -64.00
N THR A 183 -4.69 -7.99 -63.70
CA THR A 183 -3.67 -7.19 -63.01
C THR A 183 -3.45 -7.68 -61.58
N ALA A 184 -4.51 -8.03 -60.85
CA ALA A 184 -4.41 -8.63 -59.53
C ALA A 184 -3.64 -9.96 -59.56
N ARG A 185 -3.93 -10.84 -60.54
CA ARG A 185 -3.19 -12.10 -60.70
C ARG A 185 -1.70 -11.86 -60.97
N ARG A 186 -1.36 -10.87 -61.80
CA ARG A 186 0.04 -10.49 -62.07
C ARG A 186 0.73 -9.94 -60.83
N THR A 187 0.07 -9.10 -60.04
CA THR A 187 0.66 -8.56 -58.82
C THR A 187 0.90 -9.65 -57.78
N PHE A 188 -0.03 -10.59 -57.60
CA PHE A 188 0.19 -11.74 -56.72
C PHE A 188 1.36 -12.62 -57.18
N ALA A 189 1.47 -12.91 -58.47
CA ALA A 189 2.61 -13.66 -59.01
C ALA A 189 3.95 -12.95 -58.76
N LEU A 190 4.00 -11.63 -58.92
CA LEU A 190 5.20 -10.83 -58.62
C LEU A 190 5.54 -10.83 -57.14
N VAL A 191 4.55 -10.82 -56.25
CA VAL A 191 4.76 -10.90 -54.81
C VAL A 191 5.38 -12.25 -54.43
N ASP A 192 4.88 -13.36 -55.00
CA ASP A 192 5.45 -14.69 -54.77
C ASP A 192 6.89 -14.80 -55.27
N GLU A 193 7.18 -14.27 -56.46
CA GLU A 193 8.55 -14.23 -57.01
C GLU A 193 9.48 -13.37 -56.14
N LEU A 194 8.99 -12.22 -55.67
CA LEU A 194 9.74 -11.36 -54.76
C LEU A 194 10.05 -12.08 -53.44
N GLN A 195 9.07 -12.79 -52.87
CA GLN A 195 9.25 -13.53 -51.63
C GLN A 195 10.32 -14.62 -51.77
N GLN A 196 10.37 -15.32 -52.90
CA GLN A 196 11.39 -16.32 -53.19
C GLN A 196 12.77 -15.68 -53.41
N SER A 197 12.84 -14.61 -54.21
CA SER A 197 14.09 -13.95 -54.56
C SER A 197 14.73 -13.23 -53.37
N VAL A 198 13.95 -12.59 -52.50
CA VAL A 198 14.45 -11.91 -51.29
C VAL A 198 15.17 -12.90 -50.37
N ARG A 199 14.61 -14.10 -50.16
CA ARG A 199 15.26 -15.14 -49.34
C ARG A 199 16.61 -15.56 -49.93
N LEU A 200 16.64 -15.79 -51.24
CA LEU A 200 17.87 -16.20 -51.93
C LEU A 200 18.93 -15.09 -51.93
N GLN A 201 18.54 -13.82 -52.09
CA GLN A 201 19.45 -12.68 -52.00
C GLN A 201 19.94 -12.44 -50.57
N HIS A 202 19.11 -12.69 -49.56
CA HIS A 202 19.52 -12.63 -48.17
C HIS A 202 20.61 -13.67 -47.87
N GLU A 203 20.44 -14.93 -48.29
CA GLU A 203 21.47 -15.95 -48.14
C GLU A 203 22.77 -15.59 -48.87
N ARG A 204 22.68 -15.04 -50.09
CA ARG A 204 23.86 -14.57 -50.83
C ARG A 204 24.57 -13.43 -50.11
N SER A 205 23.82 -12.50 -49.54
CA SER A 205 24.37 -11.39 -48.76
C SER A 205 25.10 -11.88 -47.51
N GLU A 206 24.51 -12.82 -46.76
CA GLU A 206 25.16 -13.43 -45.60
C GLU A 206 26.45 -14.16 -45.98
N ARG A 207 26.44 -14.95 -47.06
CA ARG A 207 27.67 -15.59 -47.57
C ARG A 207 28.74 -14.58 -47.97
N LEU A 208 28.35 -13.46 -48.60
CA LEU A 208 29.27 -12.39 -48.97
C LEU A 208 29.82 -11.64 -47.75
N LYS A 209 29.02 -11.43 -46.70
CA LYS A 209 29.51 -10.88 -45.41
C LYS A 209 30.56 -11.79 -44.78
N VAL A 210 30.33 -13.11 -44.79
CA VAL A 210 31.31 -14.08 -44.30
C VAL A 210 32.59 -14.02 -45.13
N ALA A 211 32.49 -14.10 -46.46
CA ALA A 211 33.65 -14.05 -47.35
C ALA A 211 34.43 -12.72 -47.22
N THR A 212 33.75 -11.58 -47.07
CA THR A 212 34.40 -10.28 -46.86
C THR A 212 35.07 -10.16 -45.50
N ALA A 213 34.51 -10.77 -44.44
CA ALA A 213 35.16 -10.86 -43.14
C ALA A 213 36.41 -11.75 -43.20
N GLU A 214 36.35 -12.89 -43.89
CA GLU A 214 37.50 -13.76 -44.12
C GLU A 214 38.60 -13.04 -44.91
N ILE A 215 38.26 -12.34 -46.00
CA ILE A 215 39.24 -11.55 -46.78
C ILE A 215 39.88 -10.44 -45.93
N LYS A 216 39.11 -9.76 -45.07
CA LYS A 216 39.66 -8.75 -44.15
C LYS A 216 40.62 -9.37 -43.13
N ASN A 217 40.34 -10.58 -42.65
CA ASN A 217 41.20 -11.31 -41.72
C ASN A 217 42.44 -11.92 -42.39
N LEU A 218 42.46 -12.04 -43.72
CA LEU A 218 43.58 -12.56 -44.52
C LEU A 218 44.57 -11.48 -44.99
N LYS A 219 44.30 -10.19 -44.70
CA LYS A 219 45.25 -9.12 -45.03
C LYS A 219 46.32 -9.04 -43.91
N PRO A 220 47.62 -9.15 -44.23
CA PRO A 220 48.71 -9.10 -43.25
C PRO A 220 48.88 -7.72 -42.62
#